data_AF-A0A944CUL8-F1
#
_entry.id   AF-A0A944CUL8-F1
#
_cell.length_a   1.000
_cell.length_b   1.000
_cell.length_c   1.000
_cell.angle_alpha   90.00
_cell.angle_beta   90.00
_cell.angle_gamma   90.00
#
_symmetry.space_group_name_H-M   'P 1'
#
loop_
_entity.id
_entity.type
_entity.pdbx_description
1 polymer ?
#
loop_
_entity_poly.entity_id
_entity_poly.type
_entity_poly.pdbx_seq_one_letter_code
_entity_poly.pdbx_strand_id
1 'polypeptide(L)'
;MTHQAQKYITQTIFSGNLSIATVEQHSLNQSQASGLSRCLKNDAISYLYSSIVSVGDATSSINRNFLTWATVKLYYATFYALRSLLALNGICIFYVRISPSKNTPFIVNVQASAIPKKAKIPGTHKLVIDTFKKNNIEPILISQPIEFQDPLEWLMEKREQANYKIAKFSEPHVPEHFRGCFKSF
;
A
#
# COMPACT_ATOMS: atom_id res chain seq x y z
N MET A 1 8.84 2.31 13.20
CA MET A 1 9.05 3.73 12.81
C MET A 1 7.80 4.22 12.09
N THR A 2 7.26 5.37 12.49
CA THR A 2 6.11 6.01 11.83
C THR A 2 6.56 6.66 10.52
N HIS A 3 5.76 6.57 9.45
CA HIS A 3 6.03 7.19 8.15
C HIS A 3 6.36 8.70 8.30
N GLN A 4 7.40 9.18 7.62
CA GLN A 4 7.86 10.56 7.75
C GLN A 4 6.79 11.54 7.25
N ALA A 5 6.11 11.23 6.14
CA ALA A 5 5.04 12.07 5.61
C ALA A 5 3.87 12.17 6.59
N GLN A 6 3.48 11.05 7.20
CA GLN A 6 2.45 11.03 8.23
C GLN A 6 2.82 11.91 9.43
N LYS A 7 4.07 11.82 9.90
CA LYS A 7 4.58 12.62 11.01
C LYS A 7 4.60 14.11 10.67
N TYR A 8 5.12 14.46 9.48
CA TYR A 8 5.17 15.85 9.01
C TYR A 8 3.77 16.45 8.95
N ILE A 9 2.80 15.72 8.40
CA ILE A 9 1.42 16.20 8.32
C ILE A 9 0.83 16.42 9.71
N THR A 10 0.89 15.45 10.62
CA THR A 10 0.21 15.57 11.92
C THR A 10 0.90 16.51 12.91
N GLN A 11 2.18 16.83 12.68
CA GLN A 11 2.93 17.73 13.55
C GLN A 11 3.05 19.16 13.01
N THR A 12 3.00 19.34 11.69
CA THR A 12 3.31 20.63 11.05
C THR A 12 2.13 21.22 10.29
N ILE A 13 1.23 20.41 9.73
CA ILE A 13 0.10 20.90 8.93
C ILE A 13 -1.22 20.79 9.70
N PHE A 14 -1.47 19.61 10.26
CA PHE A 14 -2.76 19.21 10.84
C PHE A 14 -2.56 18.68 12.26
N SER A 15 -2.35 19.58 13.21
CA SER A 15 -2.18 19.25 14.63
C SER A 15 -3.52 19.25 15.39
N GLY A 16 -3.71 18.28 16.28
CA GLY A 16 -4.89 18.21 17.16
C GLY A 16 -6.08 17.46 16.58
N ASN A 17 -7.25 17.65 17.17
CA ASN A 17 -8.52 17.10 16.66
C ASN A 17 -9.08 18.09 15.63
N LEU A 18 -9.20 17.63 14.38
CA LEU A 18 -9.64 18.46 13.27
C LEU A 18 -10.99 18.00 12.74
N SER A 19 -11.73 18.91 12.11
CA SER A 19 -12.90 18.54 11.31
C SER A 19 -12.45 18.09 9.91
N ILE A 20 -13.28 17.28 9.24
CA ILE A 20 -13.03 16.91 7.84
C ILE A 20 -12.98 18.17 6.96
N ALA A 21 -13.90 19.12 7.19
CA ALA A 21 -13.97 20.37 6.44
C ALA A 21 -12.67 21.18 6.54
N THR A 22 -12.04 21.22 7.72
CA THR A 22 -10.75 21.91 7.91
C THR A 22 -9.66 21.32 7.02
N VAL A 23 -9.63 20.00 6.87
CA VAL A 23 -8.63 19.33 6.02
C VAL A 23 -8.92 19.55 4.53
N GLU A 24 -10.20 19.51 4.12
CA GLU A 24 -10.64 19.68 2.72
C GLU A 24 -10.72 21.14 2.26
N GLN A 25 -10.49 22.11 3.14
CA GLN A 25 -10.37 23.54 2.80
C GLN A 25 -8.92 24.03 2.87
N HIS A 26 -8.00 23.22 3.42
CA HIS A 26 -6.61 23.61 3.57
C HIS A 26 -5.84 23.41 2.26
N SER A 27 -5.39 24.51 1.70
CA SER A 27 -4.53 24.54 0.51
C SER A 27 -3.06 24.50 0.91
N LEU A 28 -2.29 23.55 0.38
CA LEU A 28 -0.86 23.43 0.70
C LEU A 28 -0.08 24.65 0.22
N ASN A 29 0.65 25.31 1.11
CA ASN A 29 1.59 26.35 0.68
C ASN A 29 2.89 25.73 0.14
N GLN A 30 3.74 26.55 -0.49
CA GLN A 30 4.98 26.10 -1.12
C GLN A 30 5.93 25.37 -0.16
N SER A 31 6.04 25.86 1.09
CA SER A 31 6.90 25.26 2.12
C SER A 31 6.37 23.89 2.55
N GLN A 32 5.05 23.79 2.78
CA GLN A 32 4.37 22.55 3.13
C GLN A 32 4.49 21.50 2.02
N ALA A 33 4.27 21.88 0.76
CA ALA A 33 4.40 20.99 -0.38
C ALA A 33 5.86 20.48 -0.53
N SER A 34 6.84 21.37 -0.39
CA SER A 34 8.26 21.01 -0.50
C SER A 34 8.70 20.09 0.65
N GLY A 35 8.29 20.39 1.88
CA GLY A 35 8.56 19.58 3.07
C GLY A 35 7.96 18.18 2.95
N LEU A 36 6.68 18.10 2.55
CA LEU A 36 5.97 16.84 2.38
C LEU A 36 6.55 16.00 1.22
N SER A 37 6.92 16.62 0.11
CA SER A 37 7.57 15.94 -1.02
C SER A 37 8.90 15.28 -0.61
N ARG A 38 9.71 15.96 0.20
CA ARG A 38 10.95 15.38 0.76
C ARG A 38 10.66 14.18 1.66
N CYS A 39 9.66 14.28 2.53
CA CYS A 39 9.24 13.16 3.38
C CYS A 39 8.73 11.97 2.56
N LEU A 40 7.96 12.21 1.49
CA LEU A 40 7.49 11.16 0.59
C LEU A 40 8.63 10.43 -0.10
N LYS A 41 9.67 11.13 -0.57
CA LYS A 41 10.85 10.49 -1.17
C LYS A 41 11.55 9.53 -0.20
N ASN A 42 11.69 9.92 1.07
CA ASN A 42 12.26 9.05 2.11
C ASN A 42 11.37 7.84 2.42
N ASP A 43 10.05 8.06 2.51
CA ASP A 43 9.09 6.99 2.72
C ASP A 43 9.08 6.01 1.52
N ALA A 44 9.22 6.52 0.29
CA ALA A 44 9.30 5.72 -0.93
C ALA A 44 10.47 4.73 -0.93
N ILE A 45 11.66 5.20 -0.51
CA ILE A 45 12.85 4.36 -0.36
C ILE A 45 12.60 3.27 0.69
N SER A 46 11.97 3.64 1.81
CA SER A 46 11.67 2.70 2.89
C SER A 46 10.65 1.64 2.45
N TYR A 47 9.62 2.03 1.70
CA TYR A 47 8.66 1.10 1.10
C TYR A 47 9.33 0.17 0.09
N LEU A 48 10.19 0.70 -0.78
CA LEU A 48 10.91 -0.12 -1.76
C LEU A 48 11.79 -1.16 -1.05
N TYR A 49 12.51 -0.76 0.01
CA TYR A 49 13.27 -1.68 0.84
C TYR A 49 12.39 -2.79 1.43
N SER A 50 11.26 -2.44 2.05
CA SER A 50 10.32 -3.44 2.58
C SER A 50 9.75 -4.36 1.51
N SER A 51 9.55 -3.85 0.29
CA SER A 51 9.12 -4.65 -0.86
C SER A 51 10.17 -5.71 -1.22
N ILE A 52 11.42 -5.30 -1.41
CA ILE A 52 12.54 -6.18 -1.77
C ILE A 52 12.77 -7.25 -0.69
N VAL A 53 12.79 -6.85 0.59
CA VAL A 53 12.94 -7.80 1.71
C VAL A 53 11.81 -8.82 1.71
N SER A 54 10.56 -8.39 1.46
CA SER A 54 9.41 -9.28 1.39
C SER A 54 9.50 -10.28 0.23
N VAL A 55 10.09 -9.90 -0.91
CA VAL A 55 10.39 -10.84 -2.01
C VAL A 55 11.43 -11.87 -1.56
N GLY A 56 12.52 -11.44 -0.94
CA GLY A 56 13.56 -12.36 -0.42
C GLY A 56 13.01 -13.36 0.59
N ASP A 57 12.17 -12.89 1.53
CA ASP A 57 11.45 -13.76 2.47
C ASP A 57 10.54 -14.76 1.74
N ALA A 58 9.77 -14.30 0.75
CA ALA A 58 8.90 -15.17 -0.02
C ALA A 58 9.67 -16.27 -0.77
N THR A 59 10.78 -15.93 -1.40
CA THR A 59 11.64 -16.90 -2.08
C THR A 59 12.22 -17.92 -1.10
N SER A 60 12.68 -17.48 0.07
CA SER A 60 13.12 -18.39 1.14
C SER A 60 12.01 -19.32 1.61
N SER A 61 10.79 -18.79 1.77
CA SER A 61 9.60 -19.59 2.08
C SER A 61 9.28 -20.62 0.99
N ILE A 62 9.33 -20.23 -0.28
CA ILE A 62 9.12 -21.14 -1.44
C ILE A 62 10.14 -22.29 -1.40
N ASN A 63 11.43 -21.98 -1.21
CA ASN A 63 12.49 -23.00 -1.14
C ASN A 63 12.30 -24.01 0.00
N ARG A 64 11.58 -23.61 1.05
CA ARG A 64 11.27 -24.45 2.23
C ARG A 64 9.88 -25.08 2.17
N ASN A 65 9.17 -24.96 1.04
CA ASN A 65 7.78 -25.37 0.85
C ASN A 65 6.78 -24.72 1.83
N PHE A 66 7.08 -23.52 2.34
CA PHE A 66 6.18 -22.71 3.17
C PHE A 66 5.35 -21.73 2.31
N LEU A 67 4.51 -22.29 1.44
CA LEU A 67 3.78 -21.61 0.37
C LEU A 67 2.63 -20.71 0.82
N THR A 68 1.98 -20.99 1.96
CA THR A 68 1.02 -20.08 2.58
C THR A 68 1.71 -18.77 2.95
N TRP A 69 2.87 -18.85 3.60
CA TRP A 69 3.64 -17.64 3.96
C TRP A 69 4.24 -16.95 2.74
N ALA A 70 4.70 -17.71 1.74
CA ALA A 70 5.14 -17.13 0.48
C ALA A 70 4.05 -16.28 -0.18
N THR A 71 2.80 -16.78 -0.22
CA THR A 71 1.64 -16.04 -0.75
C THR A 71 1.45 -14.71 -0.03
N VAL A 72 1.45 -14.73 1.31
CA VAL A 72 1.28 -13.53 2.13
C VAL A 72 2.42 -12.54 1.90
N LYS A 73 3.67 -13.02 1.81
CA LYS A 73 4.86 -12.20 1.61
C LYS A 73 4.91 -11.56 0.22
N LEU A 74 4.57 -12.29 -0.83
CA LEU A 74 4.45 -11.73 -2.19
C LEU A 74 3.38 -10.64 -2.26
N TYR A 75 2.25 -10.83 -1.59
CA TYR A 75 1.25 -9.76 -1.47
C TYR A 75 1.80 -8.51 -0.79
N TYR A 76 2.49 -8.66 0.36
CA TYR A 76 3.09 -7.50 1.04
C TYR A 76 4.19 -6.85 0.21
N ALA A 77 4.98 -7.63 -0.53
CA ALA A 77 5.97 -7.10 -1.46
C ALA A 77 5.31 -6.16 -2.48
N THR A 78 4.23 -6.62 -3.13
CA THR A 78 3.45 -5.80 -4.07
C THR A 78 2.85 -4.59 -3.38
N PHE A 79 2.20 -4.75 -2.22
CA PHE A 79 1.61 -3.64 -1.47
C PHE A 79 2.63 -2.54 -1.16
N TYR A 80 3.84 -2.90 -0.71
CA TYR A 80 4.90 -1.93 -0.46
C TYR A 80 5.43 -1.29 -1.76
N ALA A 81 5.55 -2.04 -2.84
CA ALA A 81 5.92 -1.48 -4.15
C ALA A 81 4.90 -0.42 -4.62
N LEU A 82 3.59 -0.70 -4.51
CA LEU A 82 2.54 0.26 -4.85
C LEU A 82 2.64 1.54 -4.02
N ARG A 83 2.89 1.43 -2.70
CA ARG A 83 3.09 2.60 -1.84
C ARG A 83 4.33 3.39 -2.23
N SER A 84 5.41 2.72 -2.62
CA SER A 84 6.62 3.36 -3.13
C SER A 84 6.34 4.14 -4.40
N LEU A 85 5.67 3.53 -5.38
CA LEU A 85 5.31 4.17 -6.64
C LEU A 85 4.39 5.38 -6.44
N LEU A 86 3.36 5.27 -5.59
CA LEU A 86 2.51 6.41 -5.23
C LEU A 86 3.32 7.55 -4.63
N ALA A 87 4.20 7.26 -3.67
CA ALA A 87 5.03 8.26 -3.03
C ALA A 87 6.03 8.93 -4.00
N LEU A 88 6.62 8.17 -4.92
CA LEU A 88 7.50 8.69 -5.98
C LEU A 88 6.75 9.61 -6.95
N ASN A 89 5.46 9.35 -7.19
CA ASN A 89 4.57 10.19 -7.99
C ASN A 89 3.93 11.34 -7.18
N GLY A 90 4.41 11.61 -5.97
CA GLY A 90 3.93 12.71 -5.14
C GLY A 90 2.53 12.49 -4.57
N ILE A 91 1.98 11.28 -4.62
CA ILE A 91 0.66 10.98 -4.05
C ILE A 91 0.82 10.55 -2.60
N CYS A 92 0.35 11.40 -1.69
CA CYS A 92 0.37 11.13 -0.27
C CYS A 92 -0.97 10.58 0.20
N ILE A 93 -0.94 9.39 0.82
CA ILE A 93 -2.04 8.87 1.63
C ILE A 93 -1.66 9.07 3.09
N PHE A 94 -2.50 9.76 3.85
CA PHE A 94 -2.26 10.07 5.26
C PHE A 94 -3.53 10.00 6.08
N TYR A 95 -3.38 9.96 7.40
CA TYR A 95 -4.49 9.82 8.34
C TYR A 95 -4.52 11.00 9.29
N VAL A 96 -5.70 11.59 9.47
CA VAL A 96 -5.91 12.67 10.46
C VAL A 96 -6.88 12.18 11.51
N ARG A 97 -6.59 12.52 12.78
CA ARG A 97 -7.48 12.24 13.89
C ARG A 97 -8.65 13.22 13.86
N ILE A 98 -9.85 12.69 13.59
CA ILE A 98 -11.09 13.49 13.56
C ILE A 98 -11.83 13.39 14.90
N SER A 99 -11.69 12.26 15.60
CA SER A 99 -12.22 12.09 16.96
C SER A 99 -11.26 11.21 17.78
N PRO A 100 -11.46 11.11 19.12
CA PRO A 100 -10.60 10.31 19.97
C PRO A 100 -10.39 8.86 19.51
N SER A 101 -11.41 8.26 18.87
CA SER A 101 -11.43 6.88 18.40
C SER A 101 -11.31 6.72 16.88
N LYS A 102 -11.20 7.81 16.10
CA LYS A 102 -11.32 7.76 14.65
C LYS A 102 -10.22 8.54 13.92
N ASN A 103 -9.41 7.78 13.17
CA ASN A 103 -8.53 8.29 12.14
C ASN A 103 -9.21 8.22 10.77
N THR A 104 -9.21 9.32 10.04
CA THR A 104 -9.81 9.39 8.69
C THR A 104 -8.69 9.50 7.65
N PRO A 105 -8.70 8.66 6.60
CA PRO A 105 -7.73 8.74 5.52
C PRO A 105 -8.04 9.90 4.57
N PHE A 106 -6.99 10.54 4.10
CA PHE A 106 -6.99 11.58 3.07
C PHE A 106 -5.93 11.28 2.02
N ILE A 107 -6.15 11.80 0.82
CA ILE A 107 -5.23 11.71 -0.32
C ILE A 107 -4.94 13.13 -0.79
N VAL A 108 -3.67 13.42 -1.09
CA VAL A 108 -3.28 14.67 -1.76
C VAL A 108 -2.18 14.37 -2.79
N ASN A 109 -2.31 14.96 -3.98
CA ASN A 109 -1.19 15.06 -4.92
C ASN A 109 -0.35 16.27 -4.48
N VAL A 110 0.87 16.01 -4.02
CA VAL A 110 1.70 16.98 -3.32
C VAL A 110 2.26 18.01 -4.29
N GLN A 111 1.61 19.17 -4.33
CA GLN A 111 2.02 20.37 -5.04
C GLN A 111 1.48 21.59 -4.29
N ALA A 112 2.05 22.78 -4.57
CA ALA A 112 1.50 24.02 -4.03
C ALA A 112 0.06 24.20 -4.51
N SER A 113 -0.77 24.78 -3.64
CA SER A 113 -2.20 24.97 -3.83
C SER A 113 -3.04 23.69 -3.88
N ALA A 114 -2.45 22.50 -3.70
CA ALA A 114 -3.21 21.27 -3.64
C ALA A 114 -4.05 21.19 -2.37
N ILE A 115 -5.25 20.65 -2.51
CA ILE A 115 -6.20 20.47 -1.41
C ILE A 115 -6.36 18.97 -1.15
N PRO A 116 -6.11 18.48 0.08
CA PRO A 116 -6.37 17.10 0.43
C PRO A 116 -7.84 16.72 0.31
N LYS A 117 -8.10 15.49 -0.14
CA LYS A 117 -9.46 14.94 -0.30
C LYS A 117 -9.64 13.73 0.59
N LYS A 118 -10.78 13.62 1.25
CA LYS A 118 -11.09 12.44 2.05
C LYS A 118 -11.15 11.20 1.16
N ALA A 119 -10.46 10.14 1.60
CA ALA A 119 -10.56 8.85 0.94
C ALA A 119 -11.92 8.19 1.23
N LYS A 120 -12.52 7.63 0.19
CA LYS A 120 -13.83 6.93 0.27
C LYS A 120 -13.68 5.44 0.57
N ILE A 121 -12.50 4.87 0.32
CA ILE A 121 -12.24 3.45 0.49
C ILE A 121 -11.79 3.15 1.93
N PRO A 122 -12.46 2.24 2.65
CA PRO A 122 -12.03 1.82 3.98
C PRO A 122 -10.84 0.87 3.91
N GLY A 123 -9.97 0.94 4.92
CA GLY A 123 -8.82 0.06 5.06
C GLY A 123 -7.64 0.43 4.16
N THR A 124 -6.43 0.34 4.73
CA THR A 124 -5.20 0.82 4.08
C THR A 124 -4.89 0.08 2.77
N HIS A 125 -5.12 -1.23 2.74
CA HIS A 125 -4.77 -2.08 1.60
C HIS A 125 -5.59 -1.76 0.35
N LYS A 126 -6.92 -1.80 0.48
CA LYS A 126 -7.84 -1.45 -0.62
C LYS A 126 -7.66 -0.01 -1.05
N LEU A 127 -7.42 0.90 -0.10
CA LEU A 127 -7.16 2.31 -0.41
C LEU A 127 -5.91 2.52 -1.27
N VAL A 128 -4.80 1.84 -0.96
CA VAL A 128 -3.56 1.95 -1.75
C VAL A 128 -3.78 1.43 -3.17
N ILE A 129 -4.42 0.27 -3.34
CA ILE A 129 -4.71 -0.32 -4.65
C ILE A 129 -5.63 0.60 -5.46
N ASP A 130 -6.74 1.04 -4.88
CA ASP A 130 -7.70 1.95 -5.53
C ASP A 130 -7.05 3.27 -5.96
N THR A 131 -6.24 3.86 -5.07
CA THR A 131 -5.51 5.11 -5.37
C THR A 131 -4.53 4.89 -6.51
N PHE A 132 -3.81 3.77 -6.50
CA PHE A 132 -2.84 3.44 -7.54
C PHE A 132 -3.51 3.28 -8.92
N LYS A 133 -4.58 2.50 -9.02
CA LYS A 133 -5.36 2.32 -10.27
C LYS A 133 -5.90 3.64 -10.79
N LYS A 134 -6.54 4.45 -9.92
CA LYS A 134 -7.14 5.75 -10.30
C LYS A 134 -6.14 6.78 -10.83
N ASN A 135 -4.88 6.68 -10.43
CA ASN A 135 -3.83 7.57 -10.90
C ASN A 135 -3.10 7.03 -12.14
N ASN A 136 -3.53 5.88 -12.69
CA ASN A 136 -2.97 5.25 -13.89
C ASN A 136 -1.44 5.06 -13.83
N ILE A 137 -0.92 4.69 -12.66
CA ILE A 137 0.52 4.45 -12.43
C ILE A 137 0.88 3.00 -12.78
N GLU A 138 0.00 2.28 -13.47
CA GLU A 138 0.13 0.84 -13.73
C GLU A 138 1.30 0.54 -14.69
N PRO A 139 2.30 -0.26 -14.27
CA PRO A 139 3.25 -0.83 -15.20
C PRO A 139 2.54 -1.75 -16.19
N ILE A 140 3.07 -1.80 -17.42
CA ILE A 140 2.67 -2.80 -18.44
C ILE A 140 2.68 -4.23 -17.85
N LEU A 141 3.55 -4.50 -16.87
CA LEU A 141 3.69 -5.82 -16.25
C LEU A 141 2.49 -6.29 -15.43
N ILE A 142 1.57 -5.41 -15.02
CA ILE A 142 0.34 -5.77 -14.29
C ILE A 142 -0.93 -5.51 -15.11
N SER A 143 -0.80 -5.19 -16.39
CA SER A 143 -1.95 -4.87 -17.25
C SER A 143 -2.67 -6.11 -17.79
N GLN A 144 -2.11 -7.31 -17.57
CA GLN A 144 -2.66 -8.56 -18.08
C GLN A 144 -3.43 -9.30 -16.98
N PRO A 145 -4.68 -9.72 -17.24
CA PRO A 145 -5.48 -10.41 -16.23
C PRO A 145 -4.92 -11.81 -15.91
N ILE A 146 -5.09 -12.23 -14.67
CA ILE A 146 -4.79 -13.60 -14.20
C ILE A 146 -6.13 -14.29 -13.98
N GLU A 147 -6.39 -15.40 -14.67
CA GLU A 147 -7.67 -16.12 -14.56
C GLU A 147 -8.88 -15.19 -14.81
N PHE A 148 -8.77 -14.27 -15.78
CA PHE A 148 -9.75 -13.23 -16.12
C PHE A 148 -10.00 -12.18 -15.01
N GLN A 149 -9.17 -12.13 -13.98
CA GLN A 149 -9.24 -11.18 -12.88
C GLN A 149 -8.11 -10.16 -12.96
N ASP A 150 -8.36 -8.95 -12.45
CA ASP A 150 -7.32 -7.96 -12.23
C ASP A 150 -6.19 -8.52 -11.32
N PRO A 151 -4.90 -8.37 -11.68
CA PRO A 151 -3.81 -8.99 -10.93
C PRO A 151 -3.69 -8.57 -9.47
N LEU A 152 -3.99 -7.30 -9.15
CA LEU A 152 -3.88 -6.79 -7.78
C LEU A 152 -5.03 -7.31 -6.92
N GLU A 153 -6.23 -7.44 -7.50
CA GLU A 153 -7.39 -8.06 -6.86
C GLU A 153 -7.18 -9.57 -6.66
N TRP A 154 -6.69 -10.27 -7.68
CA TRP A 154 -6.34 -11.69 -7.59
C TRP A 154 -5.34 -11.93 -6.47
N LEU A 155 -4.26 -11.14 -6.40
CA LEU A 155 -3.24 -11.30 -5.36
C LEU A 155 -3.76 -10.99 -3.95
N MET A 156 -4.61 -9.98 -3.82
CA MET A 156 -5.29 -9.67 -2.55
C MET A 156 -6.18 -10.83 -2.10
N GLU A 157 -6.93 -11.42 -3.02
CA GLU A 157 -7.76 -12.58 -2.74
C GLU A 157 -6.94 -13.78 -2.29
N LYS A 158 -5.86 -14.14 -2.99
CA LYS A 158 -4.99 -15.26 -2.57
C LYS A 158 -4.41 -15.02 -1.18
N ARG A 159 -4.03 -13.78 -0.84
CA ARG A 159 -3.59 -13.44 0.52
C ARG A 159 -4.70 -13.54 1.56
N GLU A 160 -5.93 -13.13 1.26
CA GLU A 160 -7.07 -13.32 2.17
C GLU A 160 -7.38 -14.80 2.40
N GLN A 161 -7.33 -15.61 1.34
CA GLN A 161 -7.50 -17.05 1.41
C GLN A 161 -6.44 -17.67 2.31
N ALA A 162 -5.17 -17.40 2.02
CA ALA A 162 -4.01 -17.94 2.72
C ALA A 162 -3.94 -17.52 4.21
N ASN A 163 -4.33 -16.28 4.53
CA ASN A 163 -4.12 -15.72 5.87
C ASN A 163 -5.36 -15.81 6.78
N TYR A 164 -6.57 -15.83 6.22
CA TYR A 164 -7.80 -15.70 7.03
C TYR A 164 -8.91 -16.69 6.68
N LYS A 165 -9.14 -17.01 5.40
CA LYS A 165 -10.32 -17.82 5.02
C LYS A 165 -10.08 -19.33 5.18
N ILE A 166 -8.85 -19.79 4.95
CA ILE A 166 -8.49 -21.19 5.14
C ILE A 166 -7.96 -21.36 6.57
N ALA A 167 -8.65 -22.17 7.37
CA ALA A 167 -8.32 -22.34 8.78
C ALA A 167 -6.97 -23.03 9.05
N LYS A 168 -6.46 -23.77 8.07
CA LYS A 168 -5.19 -24.49 8.16
C LYS A 168 -4.24 -24.03 7.05
N PHE A 169 -2.96 -23.95 7.40
CA PHE A 169 -1.88 -23.79 6.45
C PHE A 169 -1.88 -24.93 5.41
N SER A 170 -1.56 -24.58 4.16
CA SER A 170 -1.64 -25.50 3.03
C SER A 170 -0.57 -26.59 3.08
N GLU A 171 0.51 -26.30 3.79
CA GLU A 171 1.69 -27.14 3.90
C GLU A 171 1.39 -28.51 4.55
N PRO A 172 2.00 -29.60 4.01
CA PRO A 172 3.00 -29.62 2.93
C PRO A 172 2.40 -29.62 1.51
N HIS A 173 1.09 -29.46 1.34
CA HIS A 173 0.45 -29.50 0.04
C HIS A 173 0.68 -28.21 -0.75
N VAL A 174 0.92 -28.34 -2.05
CA VAL A 174 1.16 -27.21 -2.95
C VAL A 174 -0.17 -26.58 -3.38
N PRO A 175 -0.42 -25.28 -3.07
CA PRO A 175 -1.59 -24.57 -3.57
C PRO A 175 -1.62 -24.50 -5.10
N GLU A 176 -2.82 -24.41 -5.69
CA GLU A 176 -3.02 -24.42 -7.14
C GLU A 176 -2.12 -23.41 -7.87
N HIS A 177 -2.09 -22.17 -7.37
CA HIS A 177 -1.33 -21.06 -7.98
C HIS A 177 0.18 -21.23 -7.91
N PHE A 178 0.70 -22.22 -7.18
CA PHE A 178 2.11 -22.58 -7.15
C PHE A 178 2.44 -23.86 -7.93
N ARG A 179 1.45 -24.63 -8.42
CA ARG A 179 1.71 -25.93 -9.08
C ARG A 179 2.68 -25.81 -10.25
N GLY A 180 2.61 -24.74 -11.03
CA GLY A 180 3.53 -24.48 -12.15
C GLY A 180 5.00 -24.27 -11.74
N CYS A 181 5.25 -23.87 -10.50
CA CYS A 181 6.60 -23.65 -9.96
C CYS A 181 7.24 -24.96 -9.45
N PHE A 182 6.43 -25.95 -9.14
CA PHE A 182 6.84 -27.24 -8.59
C PHE A 182 6.35 -28.34 -9.53
N LYS A 183 6.91 -28.39 -10.75
CA LYS A 183 6.69 -29.55 -11.62
C LYS A 183 7.27 -30.78 -10.92
N SER A 184 6.43 -31.79 -10.70
CA SER A 184 6.84 -33.12 -10.25
C SER A 184 8.00 -33.61 -11.09
N PHE A 185 9.08 -34.03 -10.44
CA PHE A 185 10.06 -34.94 -11.05
C PHE A 185 9.41 -36.30 -11.30
#